data_AF-A0A7J5VRC1-F1
#
_entry.id   AF-A0A7J5VRC1-F1
#
_cell.length_a   1.000
_cell.length_b   1.000
_cell.length_c   1.000
_cell.angle_alpha   90.00
_cell.angle_beta   90.00
_cell.angle_gamma   90.00
#
_symmetry.space_group_name_H-M   'P 1'
#
loop_
_entity.id
_entity.type
_entity.pdbx_description
1 polymer ?
#
loop_
_entity_poly.entity_id
_entity_poly.type
_entity_poly.pdbx_seq_one_letter_code
_entity_poly.pdbx_strand_id
1 'polypeptide(L)'
;MTKIRSCVTSDKFFLYGLHKPAYAVLNLRTDQRIERLGSLDGESSLDNHGNFPDGTLIIDKADWIFEIPNPFPFKGTTFIDQEWADASAADYRRIGLPPREHVSMSKILKKAGVSSSFLTQLPSSVLLALATCSTDPQDLVQLAEISCEIEKDEDGAPVGLQYRQKKNGRIRPVFHNHALFEAVANNVYLPDSYKKVMVLRPGAQGGSEIVGEWGNDDESHVFEYLRRNSYIPGGHYAANMADDAVRYSINDLSPSDMRGLRHLYYQRTYIRLAEQFGIDLPVKQETVLPEELEKIRLQILLATTTQEISSPATLWGWNFGFDYASSGYRLHASHQQIHQQYAMIPETVAAYAGDPLNPCGELPAFGCGDMVAEVMRHYRAQNGSDFFEDYIACIYNNRRMDGRDDRESSLVVWEDEHAMLFVPKAQTSQWELQLIAMKDGQGNVVGNIVEADSATRASLDKGILLAQKALAGLGARMVTSIEYPKRIGKKGEPGQHLLYAFLPRLPQSPGAFSEAQLRFINGHYPEDFAAVCRQQLAKT
;
A
#
# COMPACT_ATOMS: atom_id res chain seq x y z
N MET A 1 8.33 8.79 -33.90
CA MET A 1 7.76 8.63 -32.55
C MET A 1 8.38 7.39 -31.93
N THR A 2 8.84 7.46 -30.68
CA THR A 2 9.38 6.30 -29.95
C THR A 2 8.23 5.37 -29.54
N LYS A 3 8.35 4.07 -29.87
CA LYS A 3 7.36 3.05 -29.51
C LYS A 3 7.16 3.01 -27.99
N ILE A 4 5.91 2.91 -27.53
CA ILE A 4 5.56 2.81 -26.12
C ILE A 4 6.13 1.50 -25.56
N ARG A 5 6.84 1.58 -24.43
CA ARG A 5 7.45 0.40 -23.78
C ARG A 5 6.45 -0.23 -22.81
N SER A 6 5.48 -0.97 -23.35
CA SER A 6 4.42 -1.66 -22.60
C SER A 6 4.37 -3.15 -22.98
N CYS A 7 3.91 -4.00 -22.05
CA CYS A 7 3.62 -5.41 -22.34
C CYS A 7 2.23 -5.61 -22.96
N VAL A 8 1.36 -4.60 -22.96
CA VAL A 8 0.04 -4.66 -23.60
C VAL A 8 0.18 -4.52 -25.10
N THR A 9 -0.54 -5.35 -25.86
CA THR A 9 -0.53 -5.34 -27.32
C THR A 9 -1.95 -5.33 -27.89
N SER A 10 -2.12 -4.78 -29.09
CA SER A 10 -3.40 -4.78 -29.82
C SER A 10 -3.83 -6.17 -30.30
N ASP A 11 -2.92 -7.14 -30.28
CA ASP A 11 -3.21 -8.56 -30.50
C ASP A 11 -3.82 -9.23 -29.26
N LYS A 12 -3.97 -8.49 -28.15
CA LYS A 12 -4.62 -8.94 -26.90
C LYS A 12 -3.88 -10.05 -26.18
N PHE A 13 -2.54 -10.06 -26.30
CA PHE A 13 -1.63 -10.92 -25.53
C PHE A 13 -0.53 -10.10 -24.89
N PHE A 14 -0.07 -10.52 -23.72
CA PHE A 14 1.09 -9.90 -23.07
C PHE A 14 2.39 -10.22 -23.82
N LEU A 15 3.20 -9.18 -24.03
CA LEU A 15 4.56 -9.26 -24.55
C LEU A 15 5.59 -9.24 -23.40
N TYR A 16 6.61 -10.08 -23.49
CA TYR A 16 7.77 -10.06 -22.59
C TYR A 16 9.06 -10.41 -23.36
N GLY A 17 10.19 -9.98 -22.82
CA GLY A 17 11.52 -10.39 -23.25
C GLY A 17 12.01 -11.59 -22.46
N LEU A 18 12.83 -12.43 -23.08
CA LEU A 18 13.49 -13.56 -22.44
C LEU A 18 14.99 -13.48 -22.68
N HIS A 19 15.74 -13.24 -21.62
CA HIS A 19 17.19 -13.26 -21.65
C HIS A 19 17.66 -14.68 -21.38
N LYS A 20 18.56 -15.19 -22.23
CA LYS A 20 19.23 -16.50 -22.07
C LYS A 20 20.73 -16.27 -22.03
N PRO A 21 21.28 -15.77 -20.90
CA PRO A 21 22.62 -15.23 -20.89
C PRO A 21 23.65 -16.35 -21.09
N ALA A 22 24.56 -16.10 -22.03
CA ALA A 22 25.76 -16.89 -22.27
C ALA A 22 26.88 -15.92 -22.62
N TYR A 23 27.97 -15.95 -21.86
CA TYR A 23 29.04 -14.96 -21.98
C TYR A 23 30.37 -15.46 -21.41
N ALA A 24 31.46 -14.83 -21.85
CA ALA A 24 32.79 -15.04 -21.29
C ALA A 24 33.18 -13.84 -20.43
N VAL A 25 33.79 -14.10 -19.27
CA VAL A 25 34.32 -13.08 -18.38
C VAL A 25 35.82 -13.25 -18.26
N LEU A 26 36.58 -12.29 -18.79
CA LEU A 26 38.02 -12.24 -18.59
C LEU A 26 38.30 -12.09 -17.09
N ASN A 27 39.09 -13.00 -16.56
CA ASN A 27 39.55 -12.89 -15.20
C ASN A 27 40.73 -11.93 -15.13
N LEU A 28 40.47 -10.74 -14.58
CA LEU A 28 41.45 -9.67 -14.43
C LEU A 28 42.07 -9.63 -13.03
N ARG A 29 41.86 -10.67 -12.22
CA ARG A 29 42.39 -10.76 -10.86
C ARG A 29 43.89 -11.10 -10.92
N THR A 30 44.69 -10.39 -10.12
CA THR A 30 46.15 -10.54 -10.10
C THR A 30 46.68 -11.45 -9.00
N ASP A 31 45.89 -11.71 -7.95
CA ASP A 31 46.31 -12.50 -6.78
C ASP A 31 45.16 -13.38 -6.25
N GLN A 32 45.50 -14.47 -5.56
CA GLN A 32 44.55 -15.38 -4.93
C GLN A 32 44.77 -15.41 -3.41
N ARG A 33 43.73 -15.08 -2.65
CA ARG A 33 43.75 -15.14 -1.18
C ARG A 33 42.84 -16.26 -0.71
N ILE A 34 43.38 -17.47 -0.73
CA ILE A 34 42.66 -18.66 -0.27
C ILE A 34 42.62 -18.67 1.25
N GLU A 35 41.42 -18.64 1.80
CA GLU A 35 41.17 -18.64 3.24
C GLU A 35 40.15 -19.70 3.59
N ARG A 36 40.36 -20.32 4.76
CA ARG A 36 39.39 -21.23 5.34
C ARG A 36 38.11 -20.47 5.65
N LEU A 37 37.00 -20.91 5.07
CA LEU A 37 35.65 -20.45 5.36
C LEU A 37 35.08 -21.13 6.62
N GLY A 38 35.45 -22.39 6.85
CA GLY A 38 34.95 -23.15 7.99
C GLY A 38 35.22 -24.65 7.89
N SER A 39 34.29 -25.45 8.36
CA SER A 39 34.30 -26.91 8.16
C SER A 39 32.91 -27.43 7.82
N LEU A 40 32.82 -28.32 6.85
CA LEU A 40 31.61 -29.08 6.54
C LEU A 40 31.48 -30.23 7.55
N ASP A 41 30.34 -30.24 8.25
CA ASP A 41 29.98 -31.21 9.30
C ASP A 41 31.03 -31.39 10.40
N GLY A 42 31.87 -30.38 10.62
CA GLY A 42 32.92 -30.39 11.65
C GLY A 42 34.17 -31.21 11.30
N GLU A 43 34.18 -31.92 10.16
CA GLU A 43 35.25 -32.86 9.81
C GLU A 43 36.17 -32.34 8.71
N SER A 44 35.61 -31.76 7.64
CA SER A 44 36.39 -31.35 6.47
C SER A 44 36.46 -29.82 6.39
N SER A 45 37.67 -29.27 6.19
CA SER A 45 37.84 -27.82 6.03
C SER A 45 37.23 -27.36 4.71
N LEU A 46 36.38 -26.33 4.75
CA LEU A 46 35.88 -25.64 3.58
C LEU A 46 36.66 -24.33 3.43
N ASP A 47 37.12 -24.02 2.23
CA ASP A 47 37.78 -22.77 1.88
C ASP A 47 37.04 -22.06 0.74
N ASN A 48 37.49 -20.86 0.40
CA ASN A 48 36.92 -20.02 -0.66
C ASN A 48 37.57 -20.27 -2.02
N HIS A 49 38.25 -21.40 -2.25
CA HIS A 49 38.95 -21.68 -3.51
C HIS A 49 38.01 -21.59 -4.72
N GLY A 50 36.74 -21.99 -4.60
CA GLY A 50 35.75 -21.85 -5.66
C GLY A 50 35.48 -20.40 -6.11
N ASN A 51 35.76 -19.41 -5.26
CA ASN A 51 35.67 -17.99 -5.61
C ASN A 51 36.91 -17.48 -6.39
N PHE A 52 37.98 -18.28 -6.47
CA PHE A 52 39.21 -17.96 -7.19
C PHE A 52 39.42 -18.88 -8.41
N PRO A 53 38.52 -18.88 -9.42
CA PRO A 53 38.70 -19.69 -10.61
C PRO A 53 39.95 -19.28 -11.38
N ASP A 54 40.63 -20.24 -11.99
CA ASP A 54 41.78 -19.96 -12.86
C ASP A 54 41.32 -19.51 -14.25
N GLY A 55 41.96 -18.46 -14.77
CA GLY A 55 41.72 -17.98 -16.13
C GLY A 55 40.31 -17.43 -16.38
N THR A 56 39.98 -17.28 -17.66
CA THR A 56 38.70 -16.73 -18.14
C THR A 56 37.55 -17.67 -17.81
N LEU A 57 36.46 -17.13 -17.24
CA LEU A 57 35.24 -17.90 -17.02
C LEU A 57 34.41 -17.94 -18.29
N ILE A 58 33.93 -19.12 -18.65
CA ILE A 58 32.95 -19.32 -19.70
C ILE A 58 31.63 -19.71 -19.05
N ILE A 59 30.61 -18.88 -19.23
CA ILE A 59 29.26 -19.11 -18.73
C ILE A 59 28.41 -19.54 -19.92
N ASP A 60 28.26 -20.85 -20.10
CA ASP A 60 27.52 -21.40 -21.24
C ASP A 60 26.00 -21.20 -21.10
N LYS A 61 25.50 -21.25 -19.86
CA LYS A 61 24.09 -21.08 -19.51
C LYS A 61 23.98 -20.49 -18.11
N ALA A 62 23.64 -19.21 -18.03
CA ALA A 62 23.10 -18.63 -16.80
C ALA A 62 21.58 -18.76 -16.78
N ASP A 63 21.00 -18.46 -15.62
CA ASP A 63 19.55 -18.49 -15.41
C ASP A 63 18.83 -17.61 -16.42
N TRP A 64 17.69 -18.11 -16.91
CA TRP A 64 16.87 -17.33 -17.81
C TRP A 64 16.17 -16.23 -17.03
N ILE A 65 16.11 -15.05 -17.63
CA ILE A 65 15.50 -13.88 -16.99
C ILE A 65 14.37 -13.40 -17.88
N PHE A 66 13.14 -13.42 -17.36
CA PHE A 66 12.01 -12.79 -18.01
C PHE A 66 12.03 -11.29 -17.72
N GLU A 67 11.95 -10.47 -18.77
CA GLU A 67 11.83 -9.01 -18.68
C GLU A 67 10.45 -8.60 -19.17
N ILE A 68 9.63 -8.04 -18.28
CA ILE A 68 8.24 -7.72 -18.56
C ILE A 68 8.07 -6.21 -18.42
N PRO A 69 7.96 -5.45 -19.53
CA PRO A 69 7.60 -4.04 -19.45
C PRO A 69 6.28 -3.88 -18.71
N ASN A 70 6.15 -2.84 -17.87
CA ASN A 70 4.88 -2.61 -17.20
C ASN A 70 3.80 -2.19 -18.21
N PRO A 71 2.51 -2.57 -18.02
CA PRO A 71 1.40 -2.02 -18.81
C PRO A 71 1.46 -0.49 -18.88
N PHE A 72 1.88 0.15 -17.78
CA PHE A 72 2.11 1.57 -17.64
C PHE A 72 3.61 1.89 -17.61
N PRO A 73 4.23 2.37 -18.71
CA PRO A 73 5.68 2.58 -18.79
C PRO A 73 6.32 3.39 -17.65
N PHE A 74 5.60 4.35 -17.06
CA PHE A 74 6.10 5.13 -15.91
C PHE A 74 6.34 4.28 -14.65
N LYS A 75 5.78 3.07 -14.59
CA LYS A 75 5.99 2.07 -13.55
C LYS A 75 7.16 1.12 -13.83
N GLY A 76 7.90 1.28 -14.92
CA GLY A 76 9.14 0.53 -15.14
C GLY A 76 8.99 -0.86 -15.74
N THR A 77 9.79 -1.81 -15.26
CA THR A 77 9.92 -3.17 -15.82
C THR A 77 10.19 -4.19 -14.73
N THR A 78 9.51 -5.33 -14.80
CA THR A 78 9.66 -6.46 -13.87
C THR A 78 10.63 -7.49 -14.44
N PHE A 79 11.50 -8.02 -13.59
CA PHE A 79 12.44 -9.08 -13.89
C PHE A 79 12.11 -10.30 -13.03
N ILE A 80 12.00 -11.46 -13.65
CA ILE A 80 11.78 -12.74 -12.97
C ILE A 80 12.92 -13.67 -13.34
N ASP A 81 13.64 -14.14 -12.34
CA ASP A 81 14.60 -15.22 -12.48
C ASP A 81 13.86 -16.56 -12.56
N GLN A 82 14.15 -17.34 -13.60
CA GLN A 82 13.45 -18.61 -13.84
C GLN A 82 13.65 -19.60 -12.69
N GLU A 83 14.86 -19.78 -12.16
CA GLU A 83 15.11 -20.79 -11.14
C GLU A 83 14.35 -20.47 -9.84
N TRP A 84 14.32 -19.19 -9.47
CA TRP A 84 13.59 -18.74 -8.28
C TRP A 84 12.08 -18.93 -8.46
N ALA A 85 11.57 -18.58 -9.64
CA ALA A 85 10.16 -18.70 -9.95
C ALA A 85 9.72 -20.17 -10.06
N ASP A 86 10.54 -21.03 -10.66
CA ASP A 86 10.29 -22.48 -10.76
C ASP A 86 10.28 -23.14 -9.38
N ALA A 87 11.18 -22.72 -8.47
CA ALA A 87 11.16 -23.17 -7.08
C ALA A 87 9.86 -22.77 -6.35
N SER A 88 9.40 -21.54 -6.53
CA SER A 88 8.12 -21.06 -5.98
C SER A 88 6.91 -21.75 -6.61
N ALA A 89 6.98 -22.05 -7.91
CA ALA A 89 5.97 -22.83 -8.60
C ALA A 89 5.92 -24.26 -8.02
N ALA A 90 7.07 -24.91 -7.77
CA ALA A 90 7.11 -26.24 -7.18
C ALA A 90 6.52 -26.30 -5.75
N ASP A 91 6.63 -25.21 -4.98
CA ASP A 91 6.12 -25.13 -3.61
C ASP A 91 5.53 -23.74 -3.29
N TYR A 92 4.20 -23.63 -3.37
CA TYR A 92 3.46 -22.39 -3.06
C TYR A 92 3.66 -21.88 -1.63
N ARG A 93 4.14 -22.71 -0.68
CA ARG A 93 4.46 -22.22 0.68
C ARG A 93 5.58 -21.19 0.70
N ARG A 94 6.39 -21.13 -0.37
CA ARG A 94 7.41 -20.09 -0.58
C ARG A 94 6.80 -18.72 -0.88
N ILE A 95 5.54 -18.69 -1.34
CA ILE A 95 4.75 -17.48 -1.57
C ILE A 95 3.95 -17.19 -0.30
N GLY A 96 4.65 -16.81 0.76
CA GLY A 96 4.07 -16.46 2.05
C GLY A 96 5.15 -16.14 3.07
N LEU A 97 4.82 -15.30 4.05
CA LEU A 97 5.69 -15.03 5.19
C LEU A 97 5.44 -16.06 6.29
N PRO A 98 6.48 -16.46 7.04
CA PRO A 98 6.29 -17.29 8.21
C PRO A 98 5.39 -16.59 9.25
N PRO A 99 4.67 -17.37 10.08
CA PRO A 99 3.94 -16.81 11.21
C PRO A 99 4.89 -16.06 12.15
N ARG A 100 4.37 -15.09 12.90
CA ARG A 100 5.17 -14.39 13.91
C ARG A 100 5.57 -15.38 15.00
N GLU A 101 6.85 -15.39 15.34
CA GLU A 101 7.35 -16.13 16.48
C GLU A 101 6.89 -15.49 17.79
N HIS A 102 6.69 -16.31 18.82
CA HIS A 102 6.41 -15.80 20.16
C HIS A 102 7.68 -15.26 20.80
N VAL A 103 7.71 -13.94 21.04
CA VAL A 103 8.83 -13.23 21.65
C VAL A 103 8.38 -12.62 22.97
N SER A 104 9.15 -12.88 24.04
CA SER A 104 8.94 -12.33 25.39
C SER A 104 10.27 -12.15 26.12
N MET A 105 10.70 -10.90 26.29
CA MET A 105 11.88 -10.57 27.08
C MET A 105 11.60 -10.75 28.58
N SER A 106 10.41 -10.38 29.06
CA SER A 106 10.03 -10.52 30.47
C SER A 106 10.11 -11.97 30.95
N LYS A 107 9.67 -12.95 30.14
CA LYS A 107 9.82 -14.37 30.48
C LYS A 107 11.28 -14.82 30.51
N ILE A 108 12.10 -14.32 29.57
CA ILE A 108 13.54 -14.62 29.53
C ILE A 108 14.25 -14.09 30.78
N LEU A 109 14.00 -12.82 31.14
CA LEU A 109 14.58 -12.20 32.33
C LEU A 109 14.16 -12.92 33.61
N LYS A 110 12.86 -13.25 33.75
CA LYS A 110 12.34 -14.00 34.89
C LYS A 110 13.03 -15.37 35.02
N LYS A 111 13.19 -16.10 33.91
CA LYS A 111 13.87 -17.41 33.89
C LYS A 111 15.35 -17.28 34.28
N ALA A 112 15.98 -16.18 33.90
CA ALA A 112 17.38 -15.90 34.23
C ALA A 112 17.58 -15.33 35.66
N GLY A 113 16.50 -15.11 36.43
CA GLY A 113 16.58 -14.47 37.74
C GLY A 113 16.97 -12.99 37.67
N VAL A 114 16.80 -12.35 36.51
CA VAL A 114 17.09 -10.93 36.27
C VAL A 114 15.83 -10.11 36.51
N SER A 115 15.97 -9.02 37.25
CA SER A 115 14.86 -8.08 37.49
C SER A 115 14.31 -7.50 36.19
N SER A 116 12.98 -7.32 36.10
CA SER A 116 12.33 -6.68 34.95
C SER A 116 12.78 -5.23 34.77
N SER A 117 13.22 -4.56 35.84
CA SER A 117 13.82 -3.23 35.79
C SER A 117 15.07 -3.15 34.91
N PHE A 118 15.67 -4.28 34.53
CA PHE A 118 16.78 -4.30 33.57
C PHE A 118 16.37 -3.77 32.19
N LEU A 119 15.09 -3.85 31.80
CA LEU A 119 14.59 -3.28 30.55
C LEU A 119 14.93 -1.79 30.42
N THR A 120 14.86 -1.01 31.51
CA THR A 120 15.16 0.44 31.46
C THR A 120 16.63 0.76 31.20
N GLN A 121 17.51 -0.23 31.33
CA GLN A 121 18.95 -0.11 31.11
C GLN A 121 19.37 -0.53 29.70
N LEU A 122 18.46 -1.08 28.90
CA LEU A 122 18.77 -1.54 27.56
C LEU A 122 19.02 -0.35 26.61
N PRO A 123 19.93 -0.49 25.63
CA PRO A 123 20.12 0.51 24.59
C PRO A 123 18.84 0.74 23.77
N SER A 124 18.66 1.96 23.26
CA SER A 124 17.45 2.33 22.51
C SER A 124 17.17 1.44 21.30
N SER A 125 18.20 0.95 20.61
CA SER A 125 18.03 0.04 19.47
C SER A 125 17.44 -1.31 19.88
N VAL A 126 17.80 -1.83 21.07
CA VAL A 126 17.25 -3.07 21.62
C VAL A 126 15.80 -2.84 22.06
N LEU A 127 15.51 -1.71 22.70
CA LEU A 127 14.14 -1.33 23.06
C LEU A 127 13.23 -1.21 21.83
N LEU A 128 13.73 -0.60 20.74
CA LEU A 128 13.00 -0.51 19.49
C LEU A 128 12.75 -1.88 18.87
N ALA A 129 13.76 -2.76 18.85
CA ALA A 129 13.58 -4.13 18.36
C ALA A 129 12.53 -4.89 19.17
N LEU A 130 12.55 -4.76 20.51
CA LEU A 130 11.53 -5.35 21.37
C LEU A 130 10.15 -4.74 21.14
N ALA A 131 10.04 -3.42 20.93
CA ALA A 131 8.77 -2.76 20.69
C ALA A 131 8.08 -3.23 19.40
N THR A 132 8.83 -3.51 18.33
CA THR A 132 8.25 -3.97 17.06
C THR A 132 8.07 -5.49 16.99
N CYS A 133 8.88 -6.26 17.72
CA CYS A 133 8.91 -7.72 17.61
C CYS A 133 8.27 -8.47 18.79
N SER A 134 8.16 -7.87 19.98
CA SER A 134 7.57 -8.56 21.13
C SER A 134 6.10 -8.89 20.88
N THR A 135 5.72 -10.09 21.31
CA THR A 135 4.34 -10.58 21.32
C THR A 135 3.78 -10.68 22.75
N ASP A 136 4.56 -10.25 23.74
CA ASP A 136 4.18 -10.29 25.15
C ASP A 136 3.61 -8.93 25.59
N PRO A 137 2.32 -8.85 25.98
CA PRO A 137 1.74 -7.63 26.49
C PRO A 137 2.51 -7.02 27.67
N GLN A 138 3.15 -7.85 28.50
CA GLN A 138 3.93 -7.36 29.65
C GLN A 138 5.20 -6.61 29.23
N ASP A 139 5.86 -7.03 28.15
CA ASP A 139 6.99 -6.29 27.58
C ASP A 139 6.51 -4.94 27.07
N LEU A 140 5.42 -4.95 26.30
CA LEU A 140 4.92 -3.76 25.61
C LEU A 140 4.37 -2.72 26.59
N VAL A 141 3.71 -3.12 27.67
CA VAL A 141 3.30 -2.20 28.74
C VAL A 141 4.52 -1.52 29.39
N GLN A 142 5.56 -2.28 29.72
CA GLN A 142 6.80 -1.70 30.27
C GLN A 142 7.48 -0.75 29.27
N LEU A 143 7.53 -1.11 28.00
CA LEU A 143 8.09 -0.26 26.95
C LEU A 143 7.27 1.03 26.75
N ALA A 144 5.94 0.95 26.86
CA ALA A 144 5.06 2.12 26.84
C ALA A 144 5.40 3.09 27.99
N GLU A 145 5.51 2.58 29.22
CA GLU A 145 5.87 3.35 30.41
C GLU A 145 7.31 3.89 30.39
N ILE A 146 8.24 3.20 29.72
CA ILE A 146 9.60 3.73 29.47
C ILE A 146 9.55 4.88 28.45
N SER A 147 8.63 4.82 27.49
CA SER A 147 8.59 5.76 26.37
C SER A 147 7.94 7.11 26.72
N CYS A 148 7.02 7.14 27.67
CA CYS A 148 6.24 8.33 28.05
C CYS A 148 5.69 8.27 29.49
N GLU A 149 5.15 9.38 29.97
CA GLU A 149 4.43 9.45 31.25
C GLU A 149 2.95 9.09 31.06
N ILE A 150 2.53 7.99 31.69
CA ILE A 150 1.15 7.47 31.64
C ILE A 150 0.47 7.72 32.98
N GLU A 151 -0.70 8.36 32.95
CA GLU A 151 -1.56 8.52 34.12
C GLU A 151 -2.38 7.24 34.34
N LYS A 152 -2.44 6.79 35.59
CA LYS A 152 -3.14 5.57 36.00
C LYS A 152 -4.19 5.86 37.08
N ASP A 153 -5.26 5.09 37.09
CA ASP A 153 -6.25 5.10 38.18
C ASP A 153 -5.77 4.31 39.41
N GLU A 154 -6.64 4.20 40.42
CA GLU A 154 -6.36 3.49 41.68
C GLU A 154 -6.09 1.98 41.47
N ASP A 155 -6.65 1.38 40.42
CA ASP A 155 -6.47 -0.02 40.05
C ASP A 155 -5.22 -0.23 39.16
N GLY A 156 -4.52 0.85 38.80
CA GLY A 156 -3.31 0.84 37.97
C GLY A 156 -3.59 0.75 36.47
N ALA A 157 -4.83 0.93 36.02
CA ALA A 157 -5.20 0.96 34.62
C ALA A 157 -4.86 2.32 33.98
N PRO A 158 -4.42 2.36 32.71
CA PRO A 158 -4.06 3.61 32.06
C PRO A 158 -5.30 4.44 31.75
N VAL A 159 -5.34 5.68 32.24
CA VAL A 159 -6.47 6.62 32.02
C VAL A 159 -6.10 7.80 31.13
N GLY A 160 -4.81 8.13 31.01
CA GLY A 160 -4.35 9.27 30.21
C GLY A 160 -2.83 9.34 30.03
N LEU A 161 -2.39 10.42 29.40
CA LEU A 161 -0.98 10.80 29.29
C LEU A 161 -0.76 12.08 30.10
N GLN A 162 0.43 12.23 30.69
CA GLN A 162 0.81 13.51 31.26
C GLN A 162 1.20 14.49 30.15
N TYR A 163 0.78 15.76 30.28
CA TYR A 163 1.09 16.83 29.34
C TYR A 163 1.98 17.90 29.97
N ARG A 164 2.82 18.53 29.15
CA ARG A 164 3.62 19.69 29.52
C ARG A 164 3.43 20.83 28.54
N GLN A 165 3.31 22.04 29.05
CA GLN A 165 3.33 23.25 28.25
C GLN A 165 4.78 23.63 27.92
N LYS A 166 5.10 23.78 26.62
CA LYS A 166 6.38 24.30 26.15
C LYS A 166 6.43 25.82 26.31
N LYS A 167 7.65 26.40 26.27
CA LYS A 167 7.88 27.86 26.36
C LYS A 167 7.09 28.69 25.34
N ASN A 168 6.74 28.12 24.19
CA ASN A 168 5.95 28.75 23.14
C ASN A 168 4.43 28.57 23.31
N GLY A 169 3.97 28.16 24.49
CA GLY A 169 2.56 27.93 24.81
C GLY A 169 1.99 26.61 24.30
N ARG A 170 2.70 25.86 23.43
CA ARG A 170 2.21 24.58 22.90
C ARG A 170 2.18 23.50 23.98
N ILE A 171 1.04 22.84 24.12
CA ILE A 171 0.85 21.68 24.99
C ILE A 171 1.23 20.42 24.22
N ARG A 172 2.03 19.54 24.82
CA ARG A 172 2.43 18.24 24.24
C ARG A 172 2.48 17.17 25.32
N PRO A 173 2.24 15.89 24.98
CA PRO A 173 2.50 14.79 25.90
C PRO A 173 3.97 14.76 26.32
N VAL A 174 4.25 14.23 27.50
CA VAL A 174 5.61 14.01 27.99
C VAL A 174 6.16 12.71 27.41
N PHE A 175 7.04 12.82 26.41
CA PHE A 175 7.76 11.69 25.81
C PHE A 175 9.21 11.66 26.31
N HIS A 176 9.68 10.49 26.71
CA HIS A 176 11.08 10.22 27.03
C HIS A 176 11.83 9.66 25.81
N ASN A 177 11.14 8.86 24.99
CA ASN A 177 11.67 8.34 23.74
C ASN A 177 10.55 8.24 22.69
N HIS A 178 10.55 9.18 21.74
CA HIS A 178 9.47 9.31 20.75
C HIS A 178 9.41 8.14 19.77
N ALA A 179 10.55 7.63 19.31
CA ALA A 179 10.59 6.49 18.39
C ALA A 179 10.07 5.22 19.08
N LEU A 180 10.44 5.02 20.35
CA LEU A 180 9.94 3.90 21.13
C LEU A 180 8.43 4.01 21.35
N PHE A 181 7.94 5.22 21.65
CA PHE A 181 6.52 5.51 21.80
C PHE A 181 5.73 5.16 20.52
N GLU A 182 6.18 5.63 19.34
CA GLU A 182 5.49 5.31 18.08
C GLU A 182 5.53 3.81 17.78
N ALA A 183 6.66 3.14 18.02
CA ALA A 183 6.82 1.71 17.79
C ALA A 183 5.92 0.86 18.68
N VAL A 184 5.92 1.12 20.00
CA VAL A 184 5.13 0.34 20.95
C VAL A 184 3.64 0.59 20.79
N ALA A 185 3.24 1.85 20.57
CA ALA A 185 1.84 2.22 20.39
C ALA A 185 1.21 1.57 19.15
N ASN A 186 2.01 1.21 18.15
CA ASN A 186 1.57 0.52 16.94
C ASN A 186 1.71 -1.01 17.02
N ASN A 187 2.23 -1.59 18.10
CA ASN A 187 2.31 -3.05 18.22
C ASN A 187 0.92 -3.65 18.50
N VAL A 188 0.50 -4.62 17.67
CA VAL A 188 -0.79 -5.31 17.78
C VAL A 188 -1.02 -5.97 19.15
N TYR A 189 0.04 -6.42 19.82
CA TYR A 189 -0.04 -7.10 21.13
C TYR A 189 -0.04 -6.14 22.32
N LEU A 190 0.10 -4.82 22.12
CA LEU A 190 -0.08 -3.85 23.20
C LEU A 190 -1.56 -3.86 23.62
N PRO A 191 -1.90 -3.90 24.92
CA PRO A 191 -3.30 -3.87 25.34
C PRO A 191 -4.04 -2.64 24.80
N ASP A 192 -5.30 -2.81 24.40
CA ASP A 192 -6.06 -1.73 23.77
C ASP A 192 -6.26 -0.53 24.70
N SER A 193 -6.34 -0.74 26.02
CA SER A 193 -6.39 0.36 27.00
C SER A 193 -5.17 1.28 26.89
N TYR A 194 -3.98 0.74 26.63
CA TYR A 194 -2.77 1.52 26.37
C TYR A 194 -2.81 2.19 25.00
N LYS A 195 -3.15 1.44 23.93
CA LYS A 195 -3.28 2.02 22.57
C LYS A 195 -4.23 3.22 22.57
N LYS A 196 -5.37 3.11 23.27
CA LYS A 196 -6.38 4.16 23.40
C LYS A 196 -5.81 5.43 23.99
N VAL A 197 -5.20 5.37 25.18
CA VAL A 197 -4.66 6.58 25.82
C VAL A 197 -3.46 7.15 25.08
N MET A 198 -2.66 6.30 24.43
CA MET A 198 -1.43 6.71 23.77
C MET A 198 -1.71 7.39 22.43
N VAL A 199 -2.52 6.78 21.56
CA VAL A 199 -2.60 7.17 20.15
C VAL A 199 -3.98 7.18 19.52
N LEU A 200 -4.98 6.52 20.09
CA LEU A 200 -6.30 6.43 19.44
C LEU A 200 -7.28 7.51 19.92
N ARG A 201 -7.26 7.85 21.22
CA ARG A 201 -8.18 8.85 21.78
C ARG A 201 -8.02 10.18 21.01
N PRO A 202 -9.11 10.77 20.50
CA PRO A 202 -9.05 12.06 19.81
C PRO A 202 -8.30 13.10 20.64
N GLY A 203 -7.37 13.81 20.00
CA GLY A 203 -6.49 14.80 20.65
C GLY A 203 -5.12 14.27 21.09
N ALA A 204 -4.96 12.96 21.34
CA ALA A 204 -3.69 12.39 21.82
C ALA A 204 -2.53 12.60 20.83
N GLN A 205 -2.80 12.42 19.52
CA GLN A 205 -1.83 12.62 18.45
C GLN A 205 -1.76 14.06 17.90
N GLY A 206 -2.53 14.99 18.48
CA GLY A 206 -2.57 16.39 18.07
C GLY A 206 -3.98 16.90 17.78
N GLY A 207 -4.05 18.14 17.31
CA GLY A 207 -5.31 18.88 17.13
C GLY A 207 -5.92 18.76 15.73
N SER A 208 -5.95 17.57 15.15
CA SER A 208 -6.75 17.33 13.94
C SER A 208 -8.23 17.24 14.32
N GLU A 209 -9.05 18.11 13.74
CA GLU A 209 -10.50 18.14 13.97
C GLU A 209 -11.16 16.90 13.36
N ILE A 210 -12.15 16.33 14.06
CA ILE A 210 -13.05 15.32 13.49
C ILE A 210 -14.16 16.07 12.75
N VAL A 211 -14.37 15.73 11.49
CA VAL A 211 -15.27 16.45 10.56
C VAL A 211 -16.27 15.52 9.85
N GLY A 212 -16.27 14.23 10.22
CA GLY A 212 -17.21 13.21 9.74
C GLY A 212 -17.12 11.95 10.62
N GLU A 213 -18.19 11.16 10.64
CA GLU A 213 -18.35 9.97 11.48
C GLU A 213 -19.22 8.92 10.77
N TRP A 214 -18.97 7.64 11.03
CA TRP A 214 -19.80 6.54 10.54
C TRP A 214 -19.96 5.43 11.59
N GLY A 215 -21.18 4.86 11.68
CA GLY A 215 -21.44 3.58 12.34
C GLY A 215 -21.20 3.59 13.84
N ASN A 216 -21.76 4.56 14.56
CA ASN A 216 -21.72 4.60 16.02
C ASN A 216 -22.58 3.48 16.65
N ASP A 217 -22.21 2.24 16.36
CA ASP A 217 -22.81 0.97 16.75
C ASP A 217 -21.70 -0.07 17.04
N ASP A 218 -22.11 -1.25 17.51
CA ASP A 218 -21.17 -2.31 17.92
C ASP A 218 -20.42 -2.97 16.74
N GLU A 219 -20.81 -2.72 15.48
CA GLU A 219 -20.19 -3.35 14.31
C GLU A 219 -18.97 -2.60 13.80
N SER A 220 -19.05 -1.27 13.64
CA SER A 220 -17.96 -0.48 13.03
C SER A 220 -18.08 1.02 13.25
N HIS A 221 -17.16 1.61 14.02
CA HIS A 221 -17.10 3.05 14.23
C HIS A 221 -15.86 3.70 13.58
N VAL A 222 -16.06 4.74 12.77
CA VAL A 222 -15.00 5.41 11.98
C VAL A 222 -15.10 6.93 12.10
N PHE A 223 -13.96 7.59 12.30
CA PHE A 223 -13.84 9.05 12.26
C PHE A 223 -13.10 9.54 11.00
N GLU A 224 -13.55 10.67 10.46
CA GLU A 224 -12.83 11.45 9.46
C GLU A 224 -12.13 12.65 10.13
N TYR A 225 -10.81 12.70 10.00
CA TYR A 225 -9.96 13.77 10.53
C TYR A 225 -9.53 14.76 9.46
N LEU A 226 -9.61 16.05 9.74
CA LEU A 226 -9.02 17.11 8.91
C LEU A 226 -7.51 17.24 9.20
N ARG A 227 -6.69 17.19 8.14
CA ARG A 227 -5.23 17.26 8.21
C ARG A 227 -4.72 18.57 7.62
N ARG A 228 -4.70 19.62 8.44
CA ARG A 228 -4.24 20.97 8.03
C ARG A 228 -2.73 21.07 7.74
N ASN A 229 -1.91 20.21 8.35
CA ASN A 229 -0.46 20.19 8.16
C ASN A 229 -0.04 19.09 7.17
N SER A 230 -0.49 19.18 5.92
CA SER A 230 -0.22 18.17 4.88
C SER A 230 0.43 18.79 3.66
N TYR A 231 1.26 18.00 2.97
CA TYR A 231 1.75 18.32 1.63
C TYR A 231 0.68 18.05 0.56
N ILE A 232 -0.36 17.27 0.88
CA ILE A 232 -1.46 16.96 -0.04
C ILE A 232 -2.37 18.21 -0.14
N PRO A 233 -2.40 18.90 -1.30
CA PRO A 233 -3.14 20.13 -1.46
C PRO A 233 -4.65 19.89 -1.57
N GLY A 234 -5.43 20.97 -1.52
CA GLY A 234 -6.84 20.91 -1.84
C GLY A 234 -7.70 20.24 -0.77
N GLY A 235 -7.28 20.26 0.51
CA GLY A 235 -8.04 19.73 1.65
C GLY A 235 -7.78 18.24 1.87
N HIS A 236 -6.86 17.93 2.80
CA HIS A 236 -6.49 16.57 3.16
C HIS A 236 -7.31 16.06 4.34
N TYR A 237 -7.95 14.92 4.14
CA TYR A 237 -8.74 14.21 5.13
C TYR A 237 -8.16 12.80 5.35
N ALA A 238 -8.33 12.27 6.55
CA ALA A 238 -7.95 10.91 6.86
C ALA A 238 -9.08 10.18 7.59
N ALA A 239 -9.54 9.06 7.05
CA ALA A 239 -10.52 8.20 7.72
C ALA A 239 -9.81 7.07 8.46
N ASN A 240 -10.13 6.91 9.74
CA ASN A 240 -9.55 5.91 10.64
C ASN A 240 -10.63 5.33 11.53
N MET A 241 -10.43 4.09 12.00
CA MET A 241 -11.27 3.51 13.04
C MET A 241 -11.25 4.39 14.29
N ALA A 242 -12.41 4.54 14.92
CA ALA A 242 -12.56 5.26 16.19
C ALA A 242 -11.87 4.51 17.33
N ASP A 243 -11.68 5.18 18.47
CA ASP A 243 -10.92 4.64 19.60
C ASP A 243 -11.65 3.53 20.37
N ASP A 244 -12.94 3.35 20.14
CA ASP A 244 -13.75 2.22 20.59
C ASP A 244 -13.73 1.02 19.64
N ALA A 245 -13.39 1.21 18.36
CA ALA A 245 -13.34 0.18 17.32
C ALA A 245 -11.91 -0.17 16.85
N VAL A 246 -11.02 -0.55 17.77
CA VAL A 246 -9.59 -0.79 17.47
C VAL A 246 -9.39 -1.92 16.44
N ARG A 247 -8.63 -1.65 15.37
CA ARG A 247 -8.22 -2.62 14.33
C ARG A 247 -6.73 -2.48 14.02
N TYR A 248 -5.92 -3.43 14.48
CA TYR A 248 -4.44 -3.38 14.35
C TYR A 248 -3.89 -4.52 13.46
N SER A 249 -4.77 -5.36 12.94
CA SER A 249 -4.49 -6.33 11.89
C SER A 249 -5.49 -6.17 10.75
N ILE A 250 -5.06 -6.42 9.52
CA ILE A 250 -5.95 -6.51 8.36
C ILE A 250 -7.02 -7.59 8.58
N ASN A 251 -6.67 -8.66 9.31
CA ASN A 251 -7.60 -9.74 9.61
C ASN A 251 -8.77 -9.28 10.48
N ASP A 252 -8.63 -8.19 11.22
CA ASP A 252 -9.68 -7.64 12.08
C ASP A 252 -10.70 -6.80 11.29
N LEU A 253 -10.34 -6.36 10.07
CA LEU A 253 -11.22 -5.52 9.26
C LEU A 253 -12.44 -6.28 8.74
N SER A 254 -13.62 -5.75 9.00
CA SER A 254 -14.89 -6.29 8.54
C SER A 254 -15.38 -5.61 7.24
N PRO A 255 -16.38 -6.19 6.55
CA PRO A 255 -17.09 -5.49 5.48
C PRO A 255 -17.75 -4.17 5.95
N SER A 256 -18.18 -4.09 7.22
CA SER A 256 -18.77 -2.88 7.79
C SER A 256 -17.71 -1.79 7.97
N ASP A 257 -16.52 -2.15 8.47
CA ASP A 257 -15.36 -1.23 8.60
C ASP A 257 -15.01 -0.62 7.24
N MET A 258 -14.92 -1.47 6.19
CA MET A 258 -14.62 -1.00 4.84
C MET A 258 -15.71 -0.10 4.27
N ARG A 259 -16.99 -0.42 4.52
CA ARG A 259 -18.10 0.45 4.11
C ARG A 259 -18.00 1.82 4.78
N GLY A 260 -17.74 1.88 6.08
CA GLY A 260 -17.60 3.14 6.81
C GLY A 260 -16.44 4.00 6.33
N LEU A 261 -15.25 3.40 6.21
CA LEU A 261 -14.04 4.07 5.73
C LEU A 261 -14.24 4.65 4.32
N ARG A 262 -14.87 3.89 3.42
CA ARG A 262 -15.11 4.30 2.02
C ARG A 262 -16.28 5.26 1.90
N HIS A 263 -17.31 5.13 2.72
CA HIS A 263 -18.43 6.06 2.76
C HIS A 263 -17.97 7.48 3.09
N LEU A 264 -17.09 7.66 4.10
CA LEU A 264 -16.57 8.99 4.44
C LEU A 264 -15.80 9.63 3.28
N TYR A 265 -15.02 8.83 2.53
CA TYR A 265 -14.37 9.28 1.30
C TYR A 265 -15.37 9.74 0.22
N TYR A 266 -16.41 8.95 -0.04
CA TYR A 266 -17.46 9.31 -1.02
C TYR A 266 -18.23 10.56 -0.58
N GLN A 267 -18.67 10.60 0.68
CA GLN A 267 -19.36 11.73 1.28
C GLN A 267 -18.58 13.01 1.11
N ARG A 268 -17.31 13.01 1.55
CA ARG A 268 -16.47 14.20 1.48
C ARG A 268 -16.25 14.68 0.05
N THR A 269 -16.05 13.73 -0.86
CA THR A 269 -15.84 14.06 -2.28
C THR A 269 -17.08 14.67 -2.90
N TYR A 270 -18.25 14.03 -2.73
CA TYR A 270 -19.48 14.49 -3.36
C TYR A 270 -19.97 15.80 -2.76
N ILE A 271 -19.88 16.01 -1.44
CA ILE A 271 -20.24 17.30 -0.83
C ILE A 271 -19.40 18.44 -1.42
N ARG A 272 -18.08 18.25 -1.54
CA ARG A 272 -17.20 19.29 -2.09
C ARG A 272 -17.44 19.57 -3.57
N LEU A 273 -17.73 18.54 -4.35
CA LEU A 273 -18.11 18.72 -5.74
C LEU A 273 -19.47 19.42 -5.86
N ALA A 274 -20.46 19.02 -5.06
CA ALA A 274 -21.77 19.66 -5.03
C ALA A 274 -21.66 21.16 -4.70
N GLU A 275 -20.85 21.55 -3.70
CA GLU A 275 -20.54 22.95 -3.41
C GLU A 275 -19.93 23.66 -4.63
N GLN A 276 -18.99 23.01 -5.32
CA GLN A 276 -18.35 23.57 -6.51
C GLN A 276 -19.33 23.73 -7.70
N PHE A 277 -20.30 22.83 -7.83
CA PHE A 277 -21.35 22.88 -8.85
C PHE A 277 -22.57 23.71 -8.45
N GLY A 278 -22.58 24.30 -7.25
CA GLY A 278 -23.73 25.05 -6.71
C GLY A 278 -24.97 24.18 -6.50
N ILE A 279 -24.79 22.88 -6.21
CA ILE A 279 -25.86 21.94 -5.92
C ILE A 279 -26.26 22.08 -4.45
N ASP A 280 -27.56 22.24 -4.19
CA ASP A 280 -28.09 22.35 -2.84
C ASP A 280 -27.82 21.07 -2.03
N LEU A 281 -27.19 21.25 -0.88
CA LEU A 281 -26.88 20.18 0.05
C LEU A 281 -27.95 20.05 1.14
N PRO A 282 -28.20 18.84 1.66
CA PRO A 282 -29.01 18.69 2.86
C PRO A 282 -28.36 19.48 4.00
N VAL A 283 -29.06 20.49 4.52
CA VAL A 283 -28.56 21.35 5.61
C VAL A 283 -28.66 20.60 6.93
N LYS A 284 -27.73 19.66 7.18
CA LYS A 284 -27.66 18.91 8.44
C LYS A 284 -26.22 18.67 8.88
N GLN A 285 -25.99 18.80 10.19
CA GLN A 285 -24.76 18.36 10.86
C GLN A 285 -24.82 16.85 11.14
N GLU A 286 -25.14 16.06 10.12
CA GLU A 286 -25.33 14.61 10.23
C GLU A 286 -24.63 13.91 9.07
N THR A 287 -24.25 12.65 9.27
CA THR A 287 -23.74 11.79 8.20
C THR A 287 -24.82 11.60 7.13
N VAL A 288 -24.45 11.81 5.86
CA VAL A 288 -25.37 11.72 4.72
C VAL A 288 -25.70 10.25 4.46
N LEU A 289 -26.98 9.91 4.42
CA LEU A 289 -27.39 8.53 4.19
C LEU A 289 -26.98 8.06 2.79
N PRO A 290 -26.66 6.76 2.58
CA PRO A 290 -26.20 6.24 1.30
C PRO A 290 -27.11 6.59 0.11
N GLU A 291 -28.43 6.54 0.29
CA GLU A 291 -29.42 6.89 -0.73
C GLU A 291 -29.46 8.39 -1.04
N GLU A 292 -29.21 9.26 -0.06
CA GLU A 292 -29.11 10.70 -0.27
C GLU A 292 -27.80 11.05 -0.96
N LEU A 293 -26.71 10.39 -0.56
CA LEU A 293 -25.40 10.55 -1.16
C LEU A 293 -25.42 10.15 -2.65
N GLU A 294 -26.17 9.10 -2.99
CA GLU A 294 -26.37 8.68 -4.38
C GLU A 294 -27.18 9.71 -5.20
N LYS A 295 -28.19 10.35 -4.60
CA LYS A 295 -28.92 11.46 -5.27
C LYS A 295 -27.98 12.63 -5.58
N ILE A 296 -27.13 13.00 -4.61
CA ILE A 296 -26.12 14.07 -4.80
C ILE A 296 -25.16 13.68 -5.92
N ARG A 297 -24.66 12.44 -5.95
CA ARG A 297 -23.79 11.95 -7.02
C ARG A 297 -24.43 12.08 -8.40
N LEU A 298 -25.70 11.70 -8.56
CA LEU A 298 -26.41 11.81 -9.84
C LEU A 298 -26.56 13.27 -10.29
N GLN A 299 -26.80 14.20 -9.36
CA GLN A 299 -26.83 15.63 -9.67
C GLN A 299 -25.46 16.15 -10.10
N ILE A 300 -24.38 15.73 -9.44
CA ILE A 300 -23.00 16.06 -9.83
C ILE A 300 -22.71 15.51 -11.21
N LEU A 301 -23.04 14.24 -11.48
CA LEU A 301 -22.81 13.60 -12.77
C LEU A 301 -23.52 14.39 -13.89
N LEU A 302 -24.79 14.77 -13.69
CA LEU A 302 -25.50 15.64 -14.62
C LEU A 302 -24.82 17.01 -14.80
N ALA A 303 -24.37 17.64 -13.70
CA ALA A 303 -23.69 18.92 -13.74
C ALA A 303 -22.37 18.85 -14.52
N THR A 304 -21.60 17.76 -14.41
CA THR A 304 -20.33 17.58 -15.15
C THR A 304 -20.52 17.54 -16.67
N THR A 305 -21.72 17.18 -17.14
CA THR A 305 -22.06 17.18 -18.58
C THR A 305 -22.56 18.54 -19.08
N THR A 306 -23.25 19.29 -18.22
CA THR A 306 -24.00 20.51 -18.59
C THR A 306 -23.23 21.79 -18.30
N GLN A 307 -22.36 21.80 -17.29
CA GLN A 307 -21.60 22.96 -16.88
C GLN A 307 -20.14 22.89 -17.37
N GLU A 308 -19.51 24.05 -17.56
CA GLU A 308 -18.09 24.15 -17.87
C GLU A 308 -17.35 24.64 -16.63
N ILE A 309 -16.88 23.68 -15.84
CA ILE A 309 -16.15 23.88 -14.58
C ILE A 309 -14.82 23.13 -14.65
N SER A 310 -13.86 23.53 -13.81
CA SER A 310 -12.57 22.85 -13.69
C SER A 310 -12.76 21.34 -13.48
N SER A 311 -11.85 20.55 -14.04
CA SER A 311 -11.88 19.08 -13.98
C SER A 311 -10.94 18.56 -12.87
N PRO A 312 -11.39 18.52 -11.60
CA PRO A 312 -10.56 18.02 -10.52
C PRO A 312 -10.36 16.51 -10.64
N ALA A 313 -9.42 15.98 -9.87
CA ALA A 313 -9.23 14.55 -9.66
C ALA A 313 -9.37 14.23 -8.18
N THR A 314 -9.78 13.01 -7.87
CA THR A 314 -9.65 12.48 -6.51
C THR A 314 -8.20 12.10 -6.24
N LEU A 315 -7.80 12.18 -4.98
CA LEU A 315 -6.66 11.48 -4.43
C LEU A 315 -7.21 10.59 -3.35
N TRP A 316 -7.00 9.28 -3.46
CA TRP A 316 -7.22 8.34 -2.36
C TRP A 316 -6.02 7.40 -2.26
N GLY A 317 -5.62 7.11 -1.03
CA GLY A 317 -4.62 6.11 -0.75
C GLY A 317 -4.74 5.57 0.66
N TRP A 318 -4.12 4.43 0.90
CA TRP A 318 -4.13 3.79 2.20
C TRP A 318 -2.76 3.22 2.52
N ASN A 319 -2.19 3.65 3.63
CA ASN A 319 -1.06 2.97 4.24
C ASN A 319 -1.57 2.10 5.39
N PHE A 320 -1.57 0.78 5.19
CA PHE A 320 -1.75 -0.18 6.27
C PHE A 320 -0.38 -0.60 6.79
N GLY A 321 -0.22 -0.72 8.11
CA GLY A 321 1.00 -1.23 8.71
C GLY A 321 1.94 -0.14 9.22
N PHE A 322 2.64 -0.48 10.30
CA PHE A 322 3.73 0.31 10.88
C PHE A 322 4.92 -0.59 11.14
N ASP A 323 6.12 -0.12 10.81
CA ASP A 323 7.36 -0.74 11.27
C ASP A 323 8.52 0.28 11.35
N TYR A 324 9.48 -0.05 12.19
CA TYR A 324 10.65 0.77 12.51
C TYR A 324 11.88 -0.12 12.63
N ALA A 325 12.93 0.19 11.88
CA ALA A 325 14.21 -0.50 12.05
C ALA A 325 14.82 -0.12 13.41
N SER A 326 15.44 -1.09 14.08
CA SER A 326 16.17 -0.86 15.35
C SER A 326 17.33 0.15 15.21
N SER A 327 17.77 0.44 13.98
CA SER A 327 18.74 1.47 13.64
C SER A 327 18.16 2.88 13.52
N GLY A 328 16.84 3.05 13.63
CA GLY A 328 16.20 4.36 13.61
C GLY A 328 15.44 4.69 12.32
N TYR A 329 15.50 3.81 11.31
CA TYR A 329 14.88 4.06 10.01
C TYR A 329 13.40 3.69 10.04
N ARG A 330 12.56 4.61 9.56
CA ARG A 330 11.14 4.35 9.37
C ARG A 330 10.91 3.54 8.10
N LEU A 331 10.20 2.42 8.22
CA LEU A 331 10.00 1.47 7.11
C LEU A 331 8.63 1.59 6.44
N HIS A 332 7.74 2.43 6.97
CA HIS A 332 6.44 2.71 6.35
C HIS A 332 5.98 4.14 6.68
N ALA A 333 5.28 4.79 5.75
CA ALA A 333 4.89 6.19 5.90
C ALA A 333 3.75 6.40 6.93
N SER A 334 3.10 5.33 7.41
CA SER A 334 1.98 5.46 8.34
C SER A 334 2.43 5.72 9.78
N HIS A 335 1.72 6.60 10.49
CA HIS A 335 1.89 6.85 11.94
C HIS A 335 0.95 6.00 12.81
N GLN A 336 -0.01 5.32 12.17
CA GLN A 336 -1.00 4.42 12.78
C GLN A 336 -1.12 3.16 11.91
N GLN A 337 -1.65 2.06 12.45
CA GLN A 337 -1.82 0.82 11.67
C GLN A 337 -2.76 1.00 10.47
N ILE A 338 -3.83 1.77 10.62
CA ILE A 338 -4.75 2.12 9.53
C ILE A 338 -4.62 3.61 9.29
N HIS A 339 -4.42 3.99 8.03
CA HIS A 339 -4.39 5.39 7.61
C HIS A 339 -4.87 5.52 6.17
N GLN A 340 -6.19 5.69 5.99
CA GLN A 340 -6.76 6.09 4.71
C GLN A 340 -6.70 7.60 4.57
N GLN A 341 -6.25 8.09 3.42
CA GLN A 341 -6.03 9.51 3.17
C GLN A 341 -6.67 9.87 1.84
N TYR A 342 -7.36 11.00 1.80
CA TYR A 342 -7.96 11.50 0.57
C TYR A 342 -8.08 13.01 0.51
N ALA A 343 -8.12 13.52 -0.73
CA ALA A 343 -8.23 14.93 -1.05
C ALA A 343 -8.82 15.13 -2.46
N MET A 344 -9.09 16.39 -2.80
CA MET A 344 -9.44 16.81 -4.16
C MET A 344 -8.27 17.56 -4.78
N ILE A 345 -7.74 17.05 -5.88
CA ILE A 345 -6.70 17.70 -6.67
C ILE A 345 -7.39 18.65 -7.65
N PRO A 346 -7.05 19.95 -7.67
CA PRO A 346 -7.60 20.87 -8.66
C PRO A 346 -7.14 20.51 -10.08
N GLU A 347 -7.69 21.20 -11.08
CA GLU A 347 -7.23 21.02 -12.44
C GLU A 347 -5.83 21.61 -12.67
N THR A 348 -5.67 22.87 -12.29
CA THR A 348 -4.42 23.62 -12.40
C THR A 348 -4.06 24.25 -11.05
N VAL A 349 -2.80 24.64 -10.92
CA VAL A 349 -2.27 25.47 -9.83
C VAL A 349 -1.52 26.65 -10.41
N ALA A 350 -1.45 27.74 -9.66
CA ALA A 350 -0.65 28.89 -10.04
C ALA A 350 0.84 28.52 -10.12
N ALA A 351 1.49 28.91 -11.21
CA ALA A 351 2.91 28.71 -11.49
C ALA A 351 3.72 29.91 -11.01
N TYR A 352 4.87 29.68 -10.39
CA TYR A 352 5.77 30.72 -9.91
C TYR A 352 7.21 30.44 -10.38
N ALA A 353 7.95 31.49 -10.74
CA ALA A 353 9.34 31.41 -11.16
C ALA A 353 10.19 32.38 -10.32
N GLY A 354 10.66 31.94 -9.15
CA GLY A 354 11.55 32.70 -8.26
C GLY A 354 10.88 33.74 -7.37
N ASP A 355 9.66 34.18 -7.68
CA ASP A 355 8.85 35.08 -6.85
C ASP A 355 7.58 34.35 -6.37
N PRO A 356 7.39 34.10 -5.06
CA PRO A 356 6.22 33.40 -4.53
C PRO A 356 4.96 34.28 -4.40
N LEU A 357 5.04 35.59 -4.64
CA LEU A 357 3.91 36.52 -4.49
C LEU A 357 3.20 36.81 -5.83
N ASN A 358 3.90 36.66 -6.95
CA ASN A 358 3.38 36.99 -8.27
C ASN A 358 3.42 35.77 -9.19
N PRO A 359 2.28 35.15 -9.53
CA PRO A 359 2.26 34.00 -10.43
C PRO A 359 2.61 34.39 -11.86
N CYS A 360 3.37 33.53 -12.55
CA CYS A 360 3.78 33.72 -13.94
C CYS A 360 2.98 32.86 -14.95
N GLY A 361 1.98 32.10 -14.47
CA GLY A 361 1.12 31.26 -15.29
C GLY A 361 0.37 30.22 -14.47
N GLU A 362 -0.06 29.15 -15.13
CA GLU A 362 -0.68 27.98 -14.52
C GLU A 362 0.05 26.69 -14.92
N LEU A 363 0.06 25.71 -14.03
CA LEU A 363 0.56 24.36 -14.29
C LEU A 363 -0.57 23.35 -14.02
N PRO A 364 -0.68 22.27 -14.81
CA PRO A 364 -1.53 21.15 -14.45
C PRO A 364 -1.16 20.64 -13.06
N ALA A 365 -2.14 20.54 -12.16
CA ALA A 365 -1.90 19.99 -10.84
C ALA A 365 -1.60 18.49 -10.98
N PHE A 366 -0.53 18.01 -10.34
CA PHE A 366 -0.15 16.61 -10.47
C PHE A 366 -1.18 15.66 -9.84
N GLY A 367 -1.79 14.80 -10.66
CA GLY A 367 -2.55 13.64 -10.23
C GLY A 367 -1.98 12.38 -10.87
N CYS A 368 -1.77 11.32 -10.08
CA CYS A 368 -1.16 10.09 -10.59
C CYS A 368 -1.99 9.43 -11.71
N GLY A 369 -3.31 9.60 -11.71
CA GLY A 369 -4.20 9.16 -12.78
C GLY A 369 -3.94 9.84 -14.13
N ASP A 370 -3.34 11.03 -14.17
CA ASP A 370 -2.97 11.70 -15.42
C ASP A 370 -1.83 10.98 -16.15
N MET A 371 -0.97 10.27 -15.43
CA MET A 371 0.08 9.44 -16.03
C MET A 371 -0.53 8.25 -16.79
N VAL A 372 -1.66 7.72 -16.33
CA VAL A 372 -2.43 6.69 -17.05
C VAL A 372 -3.03 7.27 -18.33
N ALA A 373 -3.64 8.47 -18.25
CA ALA A 373 -4.16 9.17 -19.41
C ALA A 373 -3.09 9.41 -20.49
N GLU A 374 -1.87 9.79 -20.08
CA GLU A 374 -0.74 9.97 -21.01
C GLU A 374 -0.37 8.67 -21.74
N VAL A 375 -0.29 7.55 -21.01
CA VAL A 375 -0.03 6.22 -21.58
C VAL A 375 -1.11 5.85 -22.60
N MET A 376 -2.38 6.07 -22.27
CA MET A 376 -3.49 5.76 -23.16
C MET A 376 -3.44 6.56 -24.47
N ARG A 377 -3.18 7.87 -24.39
CA ARG A 377 -3.06 8.72 -25.58
C ARG A 377 -1.92 8.26 -26.49
N HIS A 378 -0.76 7.96 -25.91
CA HIS A 378 0.38 7.42 -26.65
C HIS A 378 0.08 6.05 -27.27
N TYR A 379 -0.56 5.16 -26.52
CA TYR A 379 -0.94 3.84 -27.00
C TYR A 379 -1.93 3.92 -28.17
N ARG A 380 -2.99 4.74 -28.04
CA ARG A 380 -3.99 4.95 -29.09
C ARG A 380 -3.36 5.54 -30.35
N ALA A 381 -2.48 6.52 -30.21
CA ALA A 381 -1.77 7.12 -31.35
C ALA A 381 -0.86 6.14 -32.10
N GLN A 382 -0.34 5.11 -31.42
CA GLN A 382 0.58 4.13 -32.01
C GLN A 382 -0.13 2.89 -32.57
N ASN A 383 -1.16 2.40 -31.89
CA ASN A 383 -1.79 1.12 -32.21
C ASN A 383 -3.18 1.28 -32.84
N GLY A 384 -3.81 2.46 -32.74
CA GLY A 384 -5.17 2.68 -33.24
C GLY A 384 -6.26 1.96 -32.42
N SER A 385 -5.92 1.43 -31.24
CA SER A 385 -6.83 0.71 -30.33
C SER A 385 -6.90 1.37 -28.95
N ASP A 386 -7.91 1.01 -28.17
CA ASP A 386 -8.06 1.47 -26.79
C ASP A 386 -7.21 0.62 -25.82
N PHE A 387 -6.43 1.29 -24.98
CA PHE A 387 -5.47 0.64 -24.10
C PHE A 387 -6.14 -0.29 -23.08
N PHE A 388 -7.23 0.14 -22.43
CA PHE A 388 -7.83 -0.67 -21.37
C PHE A 388 -8.62 -1.86 -21.94
N GLU A 389 -9.25 -1.70 -23.10
CA GLU A 389 -9.86 -2.84 -23.82
C GLU A 389 -8.81 -3.92 -24.11
N ASP A 390 -7.66 -3.52 -24.64
CA ASP A 390 -6.56 -4.45 -24.95
C ASP A 390 -5.92 -5.00 -23.68
N TYR A 391 -5.77 -4.19 -22.63
CA TYR A 391 -5.18 -4.63 -21.35
C TYR A 391 -6.07 -5.66 -20.64
N ILE A 392 -7.37 -5.40 -20.53
CA ILE A 392 -8.34 -6.34 -19.97
C ILE A 392 -8.36 -7.63 -20.80
N ALA A 393 -8.34 -7.53 -22.13
CA ALA A 393 -8.26 -8.70 -22.99
C ALA A 393 -6.95 -9.49 -22.79
N CYS A 394 -5.80 -8.81 -22.61
CA CYS A 394 -4.53 -9.47 -22.28
C CYS A 394 -4.61 -10.23 -20.95
N ILE A 395 -5.30 -9.69 -19.94
CA ILE A 395 -5.51 -10.35 -18.64
C ILE A 395 -6.29 -11.67 -18.84
N TYR A 396 -7.41 -11.63 -19.55
CA TYR A 396 -8.21 -12.84 -19.82
C TYR A 396 -7.49 -13.85 -20.72
N ASN A 397 -6.73 -13.37 -21.71
CA ASN A 397 -5.99 -14.21 -22.64
C ASN A 397 -4.59 -14.59 -22.12
N ASN A 398 -4.31 -14.37 -20.83
CA ASN A 398 -2.97 -14.57 -20.29
C ASN A 398 -2.47 -16.01 -20.50
N ARG A 399 -1.18 -16.11 -20.83
CA ARG A 399 -0.44 -17.36 -20.92
C ARG A 399 0.78 -17.30 -20.01
N ARG A 400 1.13 -18.44 -19.42
CA ARG A 400 2.35 -18.54 -18.60
C ARG A 400 3.59 -18.29 -19.46
N MET A 401 4.59 -17.66 -18.86
CA MET A 401 5.85 -17.34 -19.54
C MET A 401 6.83 -18.52 -19.56
N ASP A 402 6.68 -19.45 -18.63
CA ASP A 402 7.46 -20.69 -18.51
C ASP A 402 7.05 -21.76 -19.54
N GLY A 403 6.03 -21.49 -20.36
CA GLY A 403 5.54 -22.40 -21.39
C GLY A 403 4.73 -23.59 -20.87
N ARG A 404 4.42 -23.63 -19.57
CA ARG A 404 3.62 -24.70 -18.98
C ARG A 404 2.14 -24.52 -19.25
N ASP A 405 1.46 -25.60 -19.59
CA ASP A 405 0.02 -25.69 -19.79
C ASP A 405 -0.68 -26.58 -18.75
N ASP A 406 0.10 -27.32 -17.94
CA ASP A 406 -0.37 -28.17 -16.85
C ASP A 406 -0.71 -27.39 -15.57
N ARG A 407 -0.62 -26.06 -15.61
CA ARG A 407 -0.84 -25.16 -14.48
C ARG A 407 -1.76 -24.01 -14.83
N GLU A 408 -2.36 -23.44 -13.80
CA GLU A 408 -3.23 -22.29 -13.96
C GLU A 408 -2.48 -21.10 -14.58
N SER A 409 -3.10 -20.50 -15.59
CA SER A 409 -2.62 -19.31 -16.27
C SER A 409 -3.39 -18.05 -15.89
N SER A 410 -4.46 -18.15 -15.08
CA SER A 410 -5.29 -17.01 -14.74
C SER A 410 -4.57 -16.04 -13.80
N LEU A 411 -4.58 -14.77 -14.17
CA LEU A 411 -4.15 -13.65 -13.33
C LEU A 411 -5.29 -13.13 -12.43
N VAL A 412 -6.54 -13.49 -12.70
CA VAL A 412 -7.73 -12.97 -12.01
C VAL A 412 -7.89 -13.65 -10.66
N VAL A 413 -7.86 -12.87 -9.58
CA VAL A 413 -8.02 -13.35 -8.21
C VAL A 413 -9.50 -13.37 -7.81
N TRP A 414 -10.23 -12.32 -8.17
CA TRP A 414 -11.66 -12.19 -7.95
C TRP A 414 -12.25 -11.25 -8.99
N GLU A 415 -13.46 -11.50 -9.47
CA GLU A 415 -14.19 -10.58 -10.33
C GLU A 415 -15.70 -10.72 -10.12
N ASP A 416 -16.42 -9.66 -10.44
CA ASP A 416 -17.86 -9.65 -10.66
C ASP A 416 -18.20 -8.75 -11.86
N GLU A 417 -19.48 -8.42 -12.05
CA GLU A 417 -19.93 -7.58 -13.17
C GLU A 417 -19.40 -6.13 -13.12
N HIS A 418 -18.89 -5.67 -11.97
CA HIS A 418 -18.51 -4.28 -11.74
C HIS A 418 -17.01 -4.08 -11.46
N ALA A 419 -16.29 -5.09 -11.01
CA ALA A 419 -14.88 -4.95 -10.68
C ALA A 419 -14.08 -6.25 -10.89
N MET A 420 -12.79 -6.12 -11.19
CA MET A 420 -11.86 -7.23 -11.32
C MET A 420 -10.59 -6.96 -10.49
N LEU A 421 -10.32 -7.85 -9.52
CA LEU A 421 -9.09 -7.93 -8.74
C LEU A 421 -8.16 -8.96 -9.39
N PHE A 422 -6.94 -8.57 -9.73
CA PHE A 422 -6.00 -9.42 -10.47
C PHE A 422 -4.53 -9.13 -10.09
N VAL A 423 -3.65 -10.05 -10.45
CA VAL A 423 -2.20 -9.87 -10.38
C VAL A 423 -1.72 -9.26 -11.71
N PRO A 424 -1.10 -8.07 -11.73
CA PRO A 424 -0.56 -7.54 -12.97
C PRO A 424 0.60 -8.40 -13.46
N LYS A 425 0.68 -8.63 -14.77
CA LYS A 425 1.76 -9.45 -15.38
C LYS A 425 3.16 -8.94 -15.01
N ALA A 426 3.31 -7.62 -14.93
CA ALA A 426 4.51 -6.93 -14.49
C ALA A 426 4.24 -6.24 -13.16
N GLN A 427 4.70 -6.83 -12.06
CA GLN A 427 4.54 -6.28 -10.72
C GLN A 427 5.72 -5.37 -10.34
N THR A 428 5.40 -4.26 -9.68
CA THR A 428 6.32 -3.27 -9.11
C THR A 428 6.56 -3.44 -7.62
N SER A 429 5.78 -4.30 -6.98
CA SER A 429 6.14 -4.91 -5.71
C SER A 429 5.96 -6.41 -5.81
N GLN A 430 6.80 -7.18 -5.11
CA GLN A 430 6.48 -8.59 -4.86
C GLN A 430 5.09 -8.65 -4.22
N TRP A 431 4.21 -9.50 -4.74
CA TRP A 431 2.81 -9.62 -4.31
C TRP A 431 1.92 -8.41 -4.64
N GLU A 432 2.25 -7.60 -5.65
CA GLU A 432 1.32 -6.55 -6.12
C GLU A 432 0.00 -7.17 -6.61
N LEU A 433 -1.12 -6.57 -6.19
CA LEU A 433 -2.46 -6.77 -6.74
C LEU A 433 -2.96 -5.45 -7.34
N GLN A 434 -3.85 -5.54 -8.33
CA GLN A 434 -4.56 -4.41 -8.90
C GLN A 434 -6.07 -4.69 -8.95
N LEU A 435 -6.87 -3.65 -8.76
CA LEU A 435 -8.33 -3.70 -8.87
C LEU A 435 -8.77 -2.67 -9.91
N ILE A 436 -9.54 -3.09 -10.90
CA ILE A 436 -10.07 -2.22 -11.95
C ILE A 436 -11.59 -2.21 -11.91
N ALA A 437 -12.20 -1.04 -12.08
CA ALA A 437 -13.64 -0.93 -12.31
C ALA A 437 -13.98 -1.42 -13.72
N MET A 438 -14.99 -2.28 -13.85
CA MET A 438 -15.50 -2.73 -15.14
C MET A 438 -16.44 -1.69 -15.73
N LYS A 439 -16.85 -1.90 -16.99
CA LYS A 439 -17.89 -1.06 -17.60
C LYS A 439 -19.21 -1.23 -16.85
N ASP A 440 -20.01 -0.17 -16.80
CA ASP A 440 -21.35 -0.24 -16.24
C ASP A 440 -22.29 -1.11 -17.09
N GLY A 441 -23.52 -1.33 -16.62
CA GLY A 441 -24.53 -2.12 -17.34
C GLY A 441 -24.96 -1.53 -18.70
N GLN A 442 -24.54 -0.31 -19.04
CA GLN A 442 -24.76 0.33 -20.33
C GLN A 442 -23.50 0.32 -21.21
N GLY A 443 -22.41 -0.26 -20.74
CA GLY A 443 -21.14 -0.35 -21.46
C GLY A 443 -20.27 0.91 -21.34
N ASN A 444 -20.60 1.86 -20.45
CA ASN A 444 -19.76 3.03 -20.22
C ASN A 444 -18.60 2.71 -19.30
N VAL A 445 -17.46 3.35 -19.52
CA VAL A 445 -16.28 3.20 -18.68
C VAL A 445 -16.44 4.00 -17.38
N VAL A 446 -16.22 3.33 -16.25
CA VAL A 446 -16.17 3.94 -14.92
C VAL A 446 -14.73 4.34 -14.61
N GLY A 447 -14.41 5.62 -14.71
CA GLY A 447 -13.06 6.16 -14.54
C GLY A 447 -12.79 6.80 -13.19
N ASN A 448 -13.82 7.17 -12.44
CA ASN A 448 -13.72 7.78 -11.11
C ASN A 448 -14.96 7.47 -10.28
N ILE A 449 -14.94 7.84 -9.00
CA ILE A 449 -16.03 7.51 -8.07
C ILE A 449 -17.35 8.22 -8.40
N VAL A 450 -17.33 9.37 -9.09
CA VAL A 450 -18.57 10.05 -9.51
C VAL A 450 -19.29 9.26 -10.59
N GLU A 451 -18.54 8.59 -11.46
CA GLU A 451 -19.08 7.71 -12.52
C GLU A 451 -19.48 6.33 -11.99
N ALA A 452 -18.88 5.88 -10.88
CA ALA A 452 -19.24 4.62 -10.23
C ALA A 452 -20.59 4.77 -9.53
N ASP A 453 -21.58 3.94 -9.89
CA ASP A 453 -22.84 3.86 -9.17
C ASP A 453 -22.69 3.11 -7.82
N SER A 454 -23.78 3.01 -7.05
CA SER A 454 -23.75 2.33 -5.75
C SER A 454 -23.28 0.88 -5.81
N ALA A 455 -23.68 0.14 -6.85
CA ALA A 455 -23.29 -1.26 -7.01
C ALA A 455 -21.79 -1.39 -7.35
N THR A 456 -21.30 -0.55 -8.25
CA THR A 456 -19.89 -0.49 -8.62
C THR A 456 -19.02 -0.13 -7.43
N ARG A 457 -19.42 0.88 -6.62
CA ARG A 457 -18.68 1.23 -5.40
C ARG A 457 -18.67 0.10 -4.38
N ALA A 458 -19.78 -0.63 -4.21
CA ALA A 458 -19.83 -1.79 -3.33
C ALA A 458 -18.87 -2.91 -3.77
N SER A 459 -18.82 -3.20 -5.09
CA SER A 459 -17.86 -4.16 -5.65
C SER A 459 -16.41 -3.71 -5.52
N LEU A 460 -16.13 -2.41 -5.70
CA LEU A 460 -14.79 -1.85 -5.48
C LEU A 460 -14.37 -1.95 -4.00
N ASP A 461 -15.25 -1.60 -3.07
CA ASP A 461 -14.98 -1.66 -1.63
C ASP A 461 -14.73 -3.11 -1.18
N LYS A 462 -15.53 -4.06 -1.71
CA LYS A 462 -15.33 -5.50 -1.53
C LYS A 462 -13.99 -5.95 -2.13
N GLY A 463 -13.67 -5.54 -3.35
CA GLY A 463 -12.41 -5.85 -4.02
C GLY A 463 -11.18 -5.36 -3.22
N ILE A 464 -11.25 -4.15 -2.66
CA ILE A 464 -10.23 -3.61 -1.76
C ILE A 464 -10.09 -4.49 -0.51
N LEU A 465 -11.20 -4.87 0.13
CA LEU A 465 -11.17 -5.75 1.31
C LEU A 465 -10.54 -7.11 0.98
N LEU A 466 -10.94 -7.73 -0.13
CA LEU A 466 -10.41 -9.02 -0.58
C LEU A 466 -8.92 -8.92 -0.88
N ALA A 467 -8.45 -7.85 -1.54
CA ALA A 467 -7.02 -7.63 -1.77
C ALA A 467 -6.24 -7.62 -0.45
N GLN A 468 -6.73 -6.87 0.54
CA GLN A 468 -6.10 -6.80 1.86
C GLN A 468 -6.12 -8.15 2.57
N LYS A 469 -7.27 -8.86 2.60
CA LYS A 469 -7.38 -10.19 3.22
C LYS A 469 -6.47 -11.22 2.57
N ALA A 470 -6.37 -11.25 1.24
CA ALA A 470 -5.48 -12.13 0.52
C ALA A 470 -4.01 -11.89 0.93
N LEU A 471 -3.57 -10.63 0.93
CA LEU A 471 -2.21 -10.25 1.33
C LEU A 471 -1.92 -10.57 2.80
N ALA A 472 -2.87 -10.30 3.69
CA ALA A 472 -2.76 -10.60 5.12
C ALA A 472 -2.71 -12.10 5.40
N GLY A 473 -3.46 -12.91 4.65
CA GLY A 473 -3.41 -14.37 4.71
C GLY A 473 -2.05 -14.95 4.29
N LEU A 474 -1.28 -14.20 3.49
CA LEU A 474 0.12 -14.50 3.15
C LEU A 474 1.12 -13.89 4.12
N GLY A 475 0.63 -13.24 5.19
CA GLY A 475 1.44 -12.66 6.24
C GLY A 475 1.95 -11.26 5.94
N ALA A 476 1.49 -10.59 4.87
CA ALA A 476 1.83 -9.19 4.62
C ALA A 476 1.37 -8.31 5.79
N ARG A 477 2.24 -7.39 6.21
CA ARG A 477 2.03 -6.53 7.39
C ARG A 477 2.00 -5.04 7.06
N MET A 478 2.54 -4.67 5.91
CA MET A 478 2.61 -3.31 5.43
C MET A 478 2.16 -3.31 3.97
N VAL A 479 1.13 -2.51 3.67
CA VAL A 479 0.55 -2.40 2.33
C VAL A 479 0.26 -0.95 2.03
N THR A 480 0.81 -0.45 0.93
CA THR A 480 0.46 0.86 0.37
C THR A 480 -0.55 0.65 -0.75
N SER A 481 -1.67 1.37 -0.70
CA SER A 481 -2.71 1.35 -1.72
C SER A 481 -2.80 2.71 -2.41
N ILE A 482 -2.92 2.71 -3.73
CA ILE A 482 -2.95 3.92 -4.58
C ILE A 482 -4.16 3.85 -5.51
N GLU A 483 -4.97 4.90 -5.54
CA GLU A 483 -5.98 5.12 -6.58
C GLU A 483 -5.37 5.85 -7.80
N TYR A 484 -5.71 5.42 -9.01
CA TYR A 484 -5.41 6.08 -10.28
C TYR A 484 -6.71 6.48 -10.98
N PRO A 485 -7.31 7.63 -10.60
CA PRO A 485 -8.61 8.04 -11.10
C PRO A 485 -8.50 8.82 -12.42
N LYS A 486 -9.50 8.70 -13.28
CA LYS A 486 -9.76 9.62 -14.38
C LYS A 486 -10.20 10.97 -13.80
N ARG A 487 -9.73 12.09 -14.38
CA ARG A 487 -10.27 13.42 -14.02
C ARG A 487 -11.78 13.47 -14.19
N ILE A 488 -12.44 14.20 -13.30
CA ILE A 488 -13.91 14.35 -13.27
C ILE A 488 -14.31 15.40 -14.30
N GLY A 489 -15.32 15.10 -15.12
CA GLY A 489 -15.82 16.00 -16.15
C GLY A 489 -15.08 15.91 -17.48
N LYS A 490 -15.20 16.97 -18.30
CA LYS A 490 -14.86 16.95 -19.74
C LYS A 490 -13.38 16.72 -20.06
N LYS A 491 -12.45 16.96 -19.12
CA LYS A 491 -11.00 16.72 -19.34
C LYS A 491 -10.52 15.34 -18.87
N GLY A 492 -11.41 14.47 -18.41
CA GLY A 492 -11.09 13.06 -18.18
C GLY A 492 -10.75 12.35 -19.48
N GLU A 493 -9.71 11.52 -19.49
CA GLU A 493 -9.32 10.74 -20.68
C GLU A 493 -10.40 9.68 -20.99
N PRO A 494 -11.04 9.73 -22.18
CA PRO A 494 -12.02 8.73 -22.57
C PRO A 494 -11.41 7.33 -22.58
N GLY A 495 -12.15 6.35 -22.05
CA GLY A 495 -11.68 4.97 -21.92
C GLY A 495 -10.85 4.69 -20.67
N GLN A 496 -10.53 5.69 -19.84
CA GLN A 496 -9.74 5.44 -18.62
C GLN A 496 -10.62 4.82 -17.54
N HIS A 497 -10.28 3.59 -17.16
CA HIS A 497 -10.91 2.90 -16.03
C HIS A 497 -10.31 3.37 -14.70
N LEU A 498 -11.13 3.36 -13.65
CA LEU A 498 -10.67 3.56 -12.27
C LEU A 498 -9.83 2.34 -11.86
N LEU A 499 -8.58 2.58 -11.50
CA LEU A 499 -7.61 1.54 -11.14
C LEU A 499 -7.08 1.77 -9.74
N TYR A 500 -6.94 0.70 -8.96
CA TYR A 500 -6.24 0.69 -7.69
C TYR A 500 -5.05 -0.26 -7.75
N ALA A 501 -3.95 0.09 -7.08
CA ALA A 501 -2.82 -0.80 -6.88
C ALA A 501 -2.57 -1.03 -5.38
N PHE A 502 -2.29 -2.27 -5.00
CA PHE A 502 -1.95 -2.69 -3.63
C PHE A 502 -0.52 -3.21 -3.62
N LEU A 503 0.36 -2.52 -2.89
CA LEU A 503 1.80 -2.67 -2.93
C LEU A 503 2.29 -3.08 -1.53
N PRO A 504 2.36 -4.38 -1.22
CA PRO A 504 2.90 -4.84 0.06
C PRO A 504 4.39 -4.59 0.14
N ARG A 505 4.91 -4.29 1.33
CA ARG A 505 6.36 -4.18 1.59
C ARG A 505 6.84 -5.42 2.33
N LEU A 506 7.58 -6.29 1.63
CA LEU A 506 8.11 -7.53 2.19
C LEU A 506 9.47 -7.30 2.87
N PRO A 507 9.86 -8.12 3.86
CA PRO A 507 11.14 -7.95 4.57
C PRO A 507 12.37 -7.95 3.65
N GLN A 508 12.33 -8.71 2.56
CA GLN A 508 13.41 -8.78 1.57
C GLN A 508 13.27 -7.76 0.42
N SER A 509 12.34 -6.81 0.53
CA SER A 509 12.06 -5.77 -0.48
C SER A 509 12.15 -4.34 0.10
N PRO A 510 13.30 -3.92 0.67
CA PRO A 510 13.39 -2.64 1.38
C PRO A 510 13.41 -1.40 0.47
N GLY A 511 13.36 -1.53 -0.86
CA GLY A 511 13.73 -0.45 -1.77
C GLY A 511 15.22 -0.50 -2.06
N ALA A 512 15.59 -0.76 -3.32
CA ALA A 512 16.97 -1.03 -3.70
C ALA A 512 17.44 -0.16 -4.88
N PHE A 513 18.72 -0.27 -5.21
CA PHE A 513 19.34 0.26 -6.43
C PHE A 513 18.50 -0.04 -7.69
N SER A 514 17.96 -1.26 -7.79
CA SER A 514 17.14 -1.68 -8.94
C SER A 514 15.82 -0.90 -9.02
N GLU A 515 15.10 -0.71 -7.91
CA GLU A 515 13.84 0.03 -7.88
C GLU A 515 14.02 1.50 -8.26
N ALA A 516 15.13 2.13 -7.83
CA ALA A 516 15.48 3.50 -8.24
C ALA A 516 15.75 3.64 -9.76
N GLN A 517 16.07 2.53 -10.43
CA GLN A 517 16.19 2.44 -11.89
C GLN A 517 14.90 1.96 -12.57
N LEU A 518 13.80 1.83 -11.84
CA LEU A 518 12.53 1.26 -12.30
C LEU A 518 12.66 -0.22 -12.75
N ARG A 519 13.55 -0.97 -12.11
CA ARG A 519 13.77 -2.42 -12.30
C ARG A 519 13.30 -3.17 -11.05
N PHE A 520 12.18 -3.87 -11.18
CA PHE A 520 11.55 -4.59 -10.08
C PHE A 520 11.87 -6.08 -10.21
N ILE A 521 12.12 -6.77 -9.09
CA ILE A 521 12.55 -8.17 -9.08
C ILE A 521 11.51 -9.00 -8.33
N ASN A 522 11.06 -10.08 -8.96
CA ASN A 522 10.14 -11.03 -8.36
C ASN A 522 10.72 -12.44 -8.34
N GLY A 523 10.48 -13.16 -7.24
CA GLY A 523 10.88 -14.57 -7.07
C GLY A 523 9.81 -15.60 -7.41
N HIS A 524 8.75 -15.20 -8.14
CA HIS A 524 7.64 -16.07 -8.50
C HIS A 524 6.99 -15.60 -9.82
N TYR A 525 6.30 -16.51 -10.50
CA TYR A 525 5.43 -16.14 -11.62
C TYR A 525 4.16 -15.45 -11.09
N PRO A 526 3.58 -14.48 -11.83
CA PRO A 526 2.37 -13.78 -11.41
C PRO A 526 1.16 -14.71 -11.31
N GLU A 527 1.07 -15.75 -12.14
CA GLU A 527 -0.02 -16.73 -12.13
C GLU A 527 -0.03 -17.58 -10.85
N ASP A 528 1.16 -17.98 -10.38
CA ASP A 528 1.29 -18.78 -9.16
C ASP A 528 0.90 -17.94 -7.92
N PHE A 529 1.27 -16.65 -7.91
CA PHE A 529 0.80 -15.73 -6.88
C PHE A 529 -0.71 -15.52 -6.91
N ALA A 530 -1.31 -15.39 -8.10
CA ALA A 530 -2.77 -15.28 -8.24
C ALA A 530 -3.48 -16.51 -7.68
N ALA A 531 -2.95 -17.72 -7.95
CA ALA A 531 -3.49 -18.97 -7.42
C ALA A 531 -3.41 -19.02 -5.89
N VAL A 532 -2.29 -18.59 -5.33
CA VAL A 532 -2.10 -18.52 -3.87
C VAL A 532 -3.05 -17.49 -3.23
N CYS A 533 -3.29 -16.34 -3.85
CA CYS A 533 -4.30 -15.38 -3.38
C CYS A 533 -5.71 -16.01 -3.34
N ARG A 534 -6.13 -16.69 -4.40
CA ARG A 534 -7.41 -17.41 -4.43
C ARG A 534 -7.52 -18.44 -3.30
N GLN A 535 -6.45 -19.19 -3.04
CA GLN A 535 -6.40 -20.14 -1.93
C GLN A 535 -6.55 -19.49 -0.55
N GLN A 536 -6.04 -18.27 -0.35
CA GLN A 536 -6.26 -17.56 0.93
C GLN A 536 -7.69 -17.06 1.05
N LEU A 537 -8.26 -16.51 -0.03
CA LEU A 537 -9.63 -16.01 -0.01
C LEU A 537 -10.65 -17.14 0.22
N ALA A 538 -10.40 -18.35 -0.27
CA ALA A 538 -11.26 -19.50 -0.01
C ALA A 538 -11.29 -19.97 1.46
N LYS A 539 -10.38 -19.48 2.32
CA LYS A 539 -10.34 -19.78 3.76
C LYS A 539 -11.06 -18.72 4.61
N THR A 540 -11.38 -17.57 4.00
CA THR A 540 -11.98 -16.41 4.66
C THR A 540 -13.49 -16.49 4.51
#